data_AF-A0A2E3TUK4-F1
#
_entry.id   AF-A0A2E3TUK4-F1
#
_cell.length_a   1.000
_cell.length_b   1.000
_cell.length_c   1.000
_cell.angle_alpha   90.00
_cell.angle_beta   90.00
_cell.angle_gamma   90.00
#
_symmetry.space_group_name_H-M   'P 1'
#
loop_
_entity.id
_entity.type
_entity.pdbx_description
1 polymer ?
#
loop_
_entity_poly.entity_id
_entity_poly.type
_entity_poly.pdbx_seq_one_letter_code
_entity_poly.pdbx_strand_id
1 'polypeptide(L)'
;MTSDFSLGLHELGDQCFAYLQPDGGWGWSNAGLVVGDGQSLLVDTLFDLNLTRAMLDAMASHTAAAPVASLVNTHANGDHCYGNSEVRARWSDVAVVASAACAKEMLHTPPSMLHALNQAPGEVGDLFRSFFGDFDFDGIELELPTTTFNSRH
;
A
#
# COMPACT_ATOMS: atom_id res chain seq x y z
N MET A 1 -2.71 17.27 16.98
CA MET A 1 -2.10 18.32 16.12
C MET A 1 -2.89 18.31 14.82
N THR A 2 -3.27 19.46 14.26
CA THR A 2 -3.87 19.48 12.92
C THR A 2 -2.76 19.24 11.91
N SER A 3 -2.83 18.17 11.12
CA SER A 3 -1.84 17.91 10.07
C SER A 3 -1.91 19.03 9.01
N ASP A 4 -0.75 19.41 8.45
CA ASP A 4 -0.64 20.43 7.39
C ASP A 4 -1.15 19.93 6.01
N PHE A 5 -1.68 18.71 5.94
CA PHE A 5 -2.21 18.07 4.74
C PHE A 5 -3.54 17.35 5.04
N SER A 6 -4.38 17.21 4.02
CA SER A 6 -5.70 16.56 4.12
C SER A 6 -5.72 15.16 3.48
N LEU A 7 -6.61 14.31 3.99
CA LEU A 7 -6.84 12.97 3.44
C LEU A 7 -7.31 13.05 1.99
N GLY A 8 -6.74 12.23 1.12
CA GLY A 8 -7.23 12.01 -0.24
C GLY A 8 -6.15 12.12 -1.31
N LEU A 9 -6.59 12.16 -2.57
CA LEU A 9 -5.74 12.25 -3.75
C LEU A 9 -5.44 13.72 -4.09
N HIS A 10 -4.16 14.04 -4.21
CA HIS A 10 -3.66 15.38 -4.52
C HIS A 10 -2.82 15.34 -5.79
N GLU A 11 -3.08 16.24 -6.73
CA GLU A 11 -2.26 16.39 -7.93
C GLU A 11 -0.97 17.16 -7.61
N LEU A 12 0.18 16.60 -8.00
CA LEU A 12 1.50 17.19 -7.82
C LEU A 12 2.01 17.92 -9.08
N GLY A 13 1.31 17.73 -10.20
CA GLY A 13 1.69 18.20 -11.54
C GLY A 13 2.07 17.05 -12.47
N ASP A 14 2.02 17.30 -13.78
CA ASP A 14 2.41 16.35 -14.83
C ASP A 14 1.82 14.95 -14.65
N GLN A 15 0.51 14.88 -14.34
CA GLN A 15 -0.21 13.60 -14.17
C GLN A 15 0.34 12.71 -13.04
N CYS A 16 1.08 13.31 -12.10
CA CYS A 16 1.54 12.66 -10.87
C CYS A 16 0.62 13.06 -9.72
N PHE A 17 0.20 12.07 -8.93
CA PHE A 17 -0.70 12.25 -7.80
C PHE A 17 -0.13 11.57 -6.55
N ALA A 18 -0.37 12.17 -5.38
CA ALA A 18 -0.12 11.56 -4.08
C ALA A 18 -1.43 11.34 -3.33
N TYR A 19 -1.64 10.13 -2.82
CA TYR A 19 -2.68 9.85 -1.85
C TYR A 19 -2.10 10.01 -0.45
N LEU A 20 -2.62 11.00 0.29
CA LEU A 20 -2.10 11.39 1.60
C LEU A 20 -3.03 10.93 2.72
N GLN A 21 -2.48 10.46 3.83
CA GLN A 21 -3.23 9.99 4.99
C GLN A 21 -2.80 10.70 6.29
N PRO A 22 -3.58 11.69 6.77
CA PRO A 22 -3.37 12.29 8.07
C PRO A 22 -3.51 11.29 9.22
N ASP A 23 -2.76 11.42 10.31
CA ASP A 23 -1.74 12.45 10.59
C ASP A 23 -0.32 12.06 10.11
N GLY A 24 -0.17 10.94 9.42
CA GLY A 24 1.12 10.39 9.01
C GLY A 24 1.88 9.68 10.14
N GLY A 25 1.18 9.32 11.23
CA GLY A 25 1.71 8.49 12.30
C GLY A 25 2.05 7.05 11.86
N TRP A 26 2.22 6.16 12.84
CA TRP A 26 2.62 4.78 12.60
C TRP A 26 1.64 4.05 11.67
N GLY A 27 2.14 3.46 10.58
CA GLY A 27 1.35 2.72 9.59
C GLY A 27 0.55 3.59 8.61
N TRP A 28 0.51 4.91 8.80
CA TRP A 28 -0.14 5.86 7.91
C TRP A 28 0.83 6.32 6.81
N SER A 29 1.08 5.43 5.85
CA SER A 29 1.89 5.73 4.67
C SER A 29 1.12 6.54 3.62
N ASN A 30 1.84 7.00 2.60
CA ASN A 30 1.25 7.57 1.39
C ASN A 30 1.37 6.56 0.24
N ALA A 31 0.60 6.81 -0.82
CA ALA A 31 0.76 6.11 -2.10
C ALA A 31 0.84 7.12 -3.24
N GLY A 32 1.38 6.67 -4.37
CA GLY A 32 1.53 7.51 -5.57
C GLY A 32 0.82 6.91 -6.78
N LEU A 33 0.29 7.77 -7.64
CA LEU A 33 -0.21 7.38 -8.96
C LEU A 33 0.47 8.24 -10.02
N VAL A 34 1.05 7.60 -11.03
CA VAL A 34 1.56 8.27 -12.24
C VAL A 34 0.70 7.81 -13.42
N VAL A 35 -0.03 8.74 -14.02
CA VAL A 35 -0.96 8.46 -15.11
C VAL A 35 -0.25 8.70 -16.44
N GLY A 36 -0.01 7.63 -17.19
CA GLY A 36 0.58 7.68 -18.53
C GLY A 36 -0.47 7.67 -19.64
N ASP A 37 0.00 7.52 -20.89
CA ASP A 37 -0.86 7.38 -22.06
C ASP A 37 -1.41 5.94 -22.14
N GLY A 38 -2.64 5.75 -21.66
CA GLY A 38 -3.37 4.48 -21.69
C GLY A 38 -3.02 3.48 -20.59
N GLN A 39 -1.99 3.73 -19.77
CA GLN A 39 -1.62 2.89 -18.61
C GLN A 39 -1.05 3.74 -17.48
N SER A 40 -1.25 3.29 -16.24
CA SER A 40 -0.75 3.95 -15.03
C SER A 40 0.23 3.08 -14.24
N LEU A 41 1.11 3.75 -13.49
CA LEU A 41 1.97 3.17 -12.46
C LEU A 41 1.43 3.57 -11.08
N LEU A 42 1.16 2.57 -10.23
CA LEU A 42 0.86 2.75 -8.81
C LEU A 42 2.14 2.56 -7.98
N VAL A 43 2.30 3.35 -6.93
CA VAL A 43 3.40 3.26 -5.97
C VAL A 43 2.82 3.00 -4.58
N ASP A 44 3.16 1.84 -4.01
CA ASP A 44 2.70 1.33 -2.71
C ASP A 44 1.17 1.14 -2.57
N THR A 45 0.76 0.38 -1.55
CA THR A 45 -0.64 -0.08 -1.42
C THR A 45 -1.26 0.06 -0.04
N LEU A 46 -0.67 0.86 0.85
CA LEU A 46 -1.18 1.10 2.20
C LEU A 46 -1.24 -0.17 3.06
N PHE A 47 -1.71 -0.02 4.31
CA PHE A 47 -1.50 -1.01 5.36
C PHE A 47 -2.60 -2.06 5.51
N ASP A 48 -3.82 -1.74 5.09
CA ASP A 48 -4.94 -2.67 5.11
C ASP A 48 -5.81 -2.55 3.86
N LEU A 49 -6.64 -3.58 3.62
CA LEU A 49 -7.45 -3.71 2.42
C LEU A 49 -8.49 -2.60 2.29
N ASN A 50 -9.03 -2.09 3.40
CA ASN A 50 -10.07 -1.05 3.37
C ASN A 50 -9.47 0.28 2.94
N LEU A 51 -8.29 0.63 3.46
CA LEU A 51 -7.52 1.80 3.06
C LEU A 51 -7.13 1.70 1.58
N THR A 52 -6.63 0.54 1.14
CA THR A 52 -6.27 0.35 -0.27
C THR A 52 -7.49 0.51 -1.18
N ARG A 53 -8.65 -0.07 -0.84
CA ARG A 53 -9.88 0.09 -1.62
C ARG A 53 -10.29 1.55 -1.73
N ALA A 54 -10.30 2.28 -0.62
CA ALA A 54 -10.67 3.69 -0.59
C ALA A 54 -9.72 4.55 -1.45
N MET A 55 -8.41 4.28 -1.38
CA MET A 55 -7.42 4.93 -2.24
C MET A 55 -7.67 4.64 -3.73
N LEU A 56 -7.87 3.37 -4.08
CA LEU A 56 -8.11 2.98 -5.48
C LEU A 56 -9.42 3.56 -6.01
N ASP A 57 -10.43 3.75 -5.17
CA ASP A 57 -11.68 4.43 -5.51
C ASP A 57 -11.47 5.93 -5.76
N ALA A 58 -10.64 6.59 -4.93
CA ALA A 58 -10.27 7.99 -5.14
C ALA A 58 -9.49 8.20 -6.45
N MET A 59 -8.80 7.17 -6.94
CA MET A 59 -8.05 7.17 -8.21
C MET A 59 -8.89 6.75 -9.43
N ALA A 60 -10.15 6.33 -9.25
CA ALA A 60 -10.93 5.65 -10.28
C ALA A 60 -11.15 6.47 -11.56
N SER A 61 -11.33 7.78 -11.46
CA SER A 61 -11.52 8.65 -12.65
C SER A 61 -10.30 8.66 -13.57
N HIS A 62 -9.11 8.53 -13.00
CA HIS A 62 -7.85 8.49 -13.75
C HIS A 62 -7.60 7.09 -14.31
N THR A 63 -7.82 6.06 -13.48
CA THR A 63 -7.53 4.67 -13.87
C THR A 63 -8.58 4.06 -14.80
N ALA A 64 -9.76 4.67 -14.93
CA ALA A 64 -10.75 4.31 -15.94
C ALA A 64 -10.24 4.54 -17.37
N ALA A 65 -9.47 5.60 -17.60
CA ALA A 65 -8.87 5.91 -18.91
C ALA A 65 -7.49 5.27 -19.08
N ALA A 66 -6.74 5.13 -18.00
CA ALA A 66 -5.39 4.56 -17.97
C ALA A 66 -5.27 3.55 -16.82
N PRO A 67 -5.70 2.29 -17.01
CA PRO A 67 -5.68 1.27 -15.97
C PRO A 67 -4.27 1.05 -15.40
N VAL A 68 -4.20 0.60 -14.14
CA VAL A 68 -2.92 0.29 -13.49
C VAL A 68 -2.33 -0.95 -14.15
N ALA A 69 -1.21 -0.78 -14.84
CA ALA A 69 -0.48 -1.86 -15.49
C ALA A 69 0.74 -2.31 -14.67
N SER A 70 1.25 -1.42 -13.81
CA SER A 70 2.35 -1.72 -12.91
C SER A 70 2.10 -1.15 -11.53
N LEU A 71 2.51 -1.90 -10.52
CA LEU A 71 2.56 -1.50 -9.13
C LEU A 71 4.00 -1.66 -8.66
N VAL A 72 4.61 -0.61 -8.11
CA VAL A 72 5.94 -0.67 -7.51
C VAL A 72 5.79 -0.59 -5.99
N ASN A 73 6.30 -1.57 -5.26
CA ASN A 73 6.50 -1.45 -3.83
C ASN A 73 7.90 -0.85 -3.55
N THR A 74 7.94 0.20 -2.76
CA THR A 74 9.17 0.93 -2.43
C THR A 74 10.07 0.13 -1.49
N HIS A 75 9.46 -0.53 -0.50
CA HIS A 75 10.13 -1.40 0.46
C HIS A 75 9.13 -2.38 1.11
N ALA A 76 9.63 -3.21 2.04
CA ALA A 76 8.92 -4.40 2.53
C ALA A 76 8.02 -4.18 3.75
N ASN A 77 7.86 -2.94 4.23
CA ASN A 77 6.98 -2.67 5.37
C ASN A 77 5.51 -2.87 4.96
N GLY A 78 4.70 -3.37 5.88
CA GLY A 78 3.31 -3.76 5.59
C GLY A 78 2.45 -2.60 5.10
N ASP A 79 2.69 -1.39 5.60
CA ASP A 79 2.02 -0.15 5.16
C ASP A 79 2.35 0.27 3.73
N HIS A 80 3.22 -0.47 3.03
CA HIS A 80 3.54 -0.24 1.63
C HIS A 80 3.10 -1.38 0.71
N CYS A 81 2.79 -2.57 1.24
CA CYS A 81 2.60 -3.77 0.42
C CYS A 81 1.42 -4.67 0.80
N TYR A 82 0.75 -4.47 1.93
CA TYR A 82 -0.34 -5.37 2.34
C TYR A 82 -1.60 -5.23 1.48
N GLY A 83 -1.80 -4.07 0.85
CA GLY A 83 -2.88 -3.86 -0.10
C GLY A 83 -2.65 -4.43 -1.51
N ASN A 84 -1.52 -5.08 -1.79
CA ASN A 84 -1.19 -5.57 -3.13
C ASN A 84 -2.29 -6.46 -3.74
N SER A 85 -2.96 -7.25 -2.90
CA SER A 85 -4.06 -8.14 -3.31
C SER A 85 -5.29 -7.39 -3.84
N GLU A 86 -5.61 -6.20 -3.30
CA GLU A 86 -6.71 -5.36 -3.81
C GLU A 86 -6.42 -4.83 -5.22
N VAL A 87 -5.15 -4.52 -5.51
CA VAL A 87 -4.72 -4.09 -6.83
C VAL A 87 -4.85 -5.24 -7.83
N ARG A 88 -4.40 -6.45 -7.47
CA ARG A 88 -4.56 -7.66 -8.28
C ARG A 88 -6.02 -8.04 -8.51
N ALA A 89 -6.88 -7.81 -7.52
CA ALA A 89 -8.31 -8.06 -7.63
C ALA A 89 -8.98 -7.14 -8.67
N ARG A 90 -8.53 -5.89 -8.79
CA ARG A 90 -9.02 -4.94 -9.81
C ARG A 90 -8.37 -5.14 -11.17
N TRP A 91 -7.07 -5.47 -11.20
CA TRP A 91 -6.29 -5.67 -12.44
C TRP A 91 -5.47 -6.95 -12.35
N SER A 92 -6.01 -8.06 -12.84
CA SER A 92 -5.41 -9.40 -12.74
C SER A 92 -4.10 -9.59 -13.51
N ASP A 93 -3.76 -8.66 -14.40
CA ASP A 93 -2.53 -8.69 -15.21
C ASP A 93 -1.49 -7.65 -14.77
N VAL A 94 -1.75 -6.91 -13.68
CA VAL A 94 -0.80 -5.93 -13.15
C VAL A 94 0.52 -6.60 -12.76
N ALA A 95 1.64 -6.01 -13.19
CA ALA A 95 2.97 -6.40 -12.75
C ALA A 95 3.27 -5.77 -11.38
N VAL A 96 3.47 -6.60 -10.36
CA VAL A 96 3.91 -6.15 -9.03
C VAL A 96 5.43 -6.20 -9.00
N VAL A 97 6.05 -5.05 -8.89
CA VAL A 97 7.49 -4.83 -9.06
C VAL A 97 8.11 -4.39 -7.73
N ALA A 98 9.21 -5.02 -7.35
CA ALA A 98 10.03 -4.56 -6.23
C ALA A 98 11.50 -4.96 -6.43
N SER A 99 12.39 -4.47 -5.57
CA SER A 99 13.73 -5.05 -5.53
C SER A 99 13.66 -6.50 -5.02
N ALA A 100 14.59 -7.36 -5.42
CA ALA A 100 14.64 -8.74 -4.93
C ALA A 100 14.88 -8.82 -3.41
N ALA A 101 15.60 -7.83 -2.86
CA ALA A 101 15.78 -7.69 -1.42
C ALA A 101 14.46 -7.40 -0.72
N CYS A 102 13.69 -6.43 -1.24
CA CYS A 102 12.35 -6.11 -0.74
C CYS A 102 11.41 -7.31 -0.81
N ALA A 103 11.33 -7.98 -1.97
CA ALA A 103 10.47 -9.17 -2.14
C ALA A 103 10.79 -10.28 -1.13
N LYS A 104 12.08 -10.48 -0.82
CA LYS A 104 12.50 -11.44 0.20
C LYS A 104 12.11 -11.00 1.62
N GLU A 105 12.28 -9.71 1.93
CA GLU A 105 12.01 -9.15 3.25
C GLU A 105 10.52 -9.12 3.61
N MET A 106 9.63 -8.99 2.62
CA MET A 106 8.17 -9.03 2.83
C MET A 106 7.69 -10.30 3.56
N LEU A 107 8.43 -11.40 3.44
CA LEU A 107 8.12 -12.68 4.10
C LEU A 107 8.41 -12.68 5.60
N HIS A 108 9.24 -11.77 6.10
CA HIS A 108 9.66 -11.76 7.51
C HIS A 108 8.55 -11.28 8.45
N THR A 109 7.63 -10.47 7.93
CA THR A 109 6.54 -9.85 8.67
C THR A 109 5.24 -10.06 7.90
N PRO A 110 4.66 -11.27 7.92
CA PRO A 110 3.40 -11.55 7.22
C PRO A 110 2.22 -10.87 7.93
N PRO A 111 1.14 -10.50 7.20
CA PRO A 111 -0.02 -9.83 7.81
C PRO A 111 -0.66 -10.60 8.96
N SER A 112 -0.68 -11.93 8.87
CA SER A 112 -1.20 -12.82 9.93
C SER A 112 -0.46 -12.68 11.27
N MET A 113 0.83 -12.28 11.24
CA MET A 113 1.59 -11.99 12.45
C MET A 113 1.07 -10.71 13.13
N LEU A 114 0.81 -9.64 12.36
CA LEU A 114 0.26 -8.40 12.90
C LEU A 114 -1.17 -8.61 13.38
N HIS A 115 -1.98 -9.39 12.66
CA HIS A 115 -3.30 -9.79 13.12
C HIS A 115 -3.22 -10.47 14.49
N ALA A 116 -2.32 -11.45 14.66
CA ALA A 116 -2.14 -12.14 15.93
C ALA A 116 -1.68 -11.21 17.07
N LEU A 117 -0.77 -10.26 16.80
CA LEU A 117 -0.34 -9.25 17.78
C LEU A 117 -1.48 -8.29 18.13
N ASN A 118 -2.29 -7.89 17.15
CA ASN A 118 -3.43 -7.02 17.34
C ASN A 118 -4.50 -7.67 18.22
N GLN A 119 -4.67 -9.00 18.12
CA GLN A 119 -5.58 -9.79 18.96
C GLN A 119 -4.97 -10.25 20.30
N ALA A 120 -3.67 -10.06 20.52
CA ALA A 120 -3.01 -10.55 21.71
C ALA A 120 -3.53 -9.84 22.98
N PRO A 121 -3.81 -10.58 24.06
CA PRO A 121 -4.15 -9.97 25.35
C PRO A 121 -2.89 -9.45 26.07
N GLY A 122 -3.10 -8.53 27.01
CA GLY A 122 -2.04 -8.02 27.89
C GLY A 122 -1.12 -6.99 27.23
N GLU A 123 -0.06 -6.63 27.96
CA GLU A 123 0.79 -5.46 27.66
C GLU A 123 1.38 -5.45 26.25
N VAL A 124 1.73 -6.61 25.70
CA VAL A 124 2.28 -6.72 24.33
C VAL A 124 1.24 -6.31 23.29
N GLY A 125 0.01 -6.81 23.41
CA GLY A 125 -1.07 -6.44 22.50
C GLY A 125 -1.53 -5.01 22.73
N ASP A 126 -1.55 -4.54 23.98
CA ASP A 126 -1.90 -3.15 24.29
C ASP A 126 -0.87 -2.18 23.69
N LEU A 127 0.43 -2.50 23.79
CA LEU A 127 1.49 -1.73 23.15
C LEU A 127 1.36 -1.75 21.62
N PHE A 128 1.10 -2.91 21.02
CA PHE A 128 0.90 -3.02 19.58
C PHE A 128 -0.29 -2.16 19.11
N ARG A 129 -1.44 -2.29 19.79
CA ARG A 129 -2.65 -1.50 19.50
C ARG A 129 -2.43 0.01 19.69
N SER A 130 -1.52 0.42 20.58
CA SER A 130 -1.19 1.84 20.75
C SER A 130 -0.54 2.48 19.52
N PHE A 131 0.02 1.68 18.61
CA PHE A 131 0.59 2.14 17.34
C PHE A 131 -0.28 1.79 16.13
N PHE A 132 -0.89 0.60 16.13
CA PHE A 132 -1.50 0.01 14.94
C PHE A 132 -2.94 -0.45 15.14
N GLY A 133 -3.58 -0.06 16.24
CA GLY A 133 -4.92 -0.52 16.60
C GLY A 133 -6.04 -0.04 15.66
N ASP A 134 -5.75 0.98 14.84
CA ASP A 134 -6.72 1.54 13.87
C ASP A 134 -6.81 0.73 12.56
N PHE A 135 -5.87 -0.20 12.32
CA PHE A 135 -5.79 -0.98 11.08
C PHE A 135 -6.42 -2.37 11.23
N ASP A 136 -6.98 -2.87 10.14
CA ASP A 136 -7.55 -4.21 10.06
C ASP A 136 -6.63 -5.18 9.30
N PHE A 137 -5.95 -6.06 10.03
CA PHE A 137 -5.07 -7.07 9.45
C PHE A 137 -5.76 -8.39 9.14
N ASP A 138 -7.06 -8.53 9.41
CA ASP A 138 -7.79 -9.76 9.13
C ASP A 138 -7.96 -10.00 7.61
N GLY A 139 -7.89 -11.25 7.20
CA GLY A 139 -8.10 -11.66 5.81
C GLY A 139 -7.08 -11.15 4.79
N ILE A 140 -5.98 -10.52 5.21
CA ILE A 140 -4.92 -10.09 4.30
C ILE A 140 -4.06 -11.28 3.88
N GLU A 141 -4.22 -11.69 2.62
CA GLU A 141 -3.30 -12.60 1.96
C GLU A 141 -2.13 -11.82 1.34
N LEU A 142 -0.90 -12.21 1.68
CA LEU A 142 0.30 -11.52 1.22
C LEU A 142 0.53 -11.78 -0.27
N GLU A 143 0.33 -10.76 -1.10
CA GLU A 143 0.63 -10.80 -2.52
C GLU A 143 2.06 -10.29 -2.77
N LEU A 144 2.94 -11.19 -3.22
CA LEU A 144 4.35 -10.90 -3.45
C LEU A 144 4.61 -10.29 -4.85
N PRO A 145 5.73 -9.57 -5.03
CA PRO A 145 6.15 -9.08 -6.34
C PRO A 145 6.27 -10.20 -7.38
N THR A 146 5.63 -10.00 -8.53
CA THR A 146 5.71 -10.88 -9.71
C THR A 146 6.96 -10.62 -10.54
N THR A 147 7.60 -9.47 -10.35
CA THR A 147 8.81 -9.06 -11.06
C THR A 147 9.78 -8.41 -10.08
N THR A 148 11.06 -8.80 -10.15
CA THR A 148 12.08 -8.26 -9.25
C THR A 148 13.32 -7.77 -9.99
N PHE A 149 14.02 -6.82 -9.39
CA PHE A 149 15.31 -6.32 -9.85
C PHE A 149 16.37 -6.33 -8.73
N ASN A 150 17.64 -6.55 -9.08
CA ASN A 150 18.75 -6.69 -8.12
C ASN A 150 19.62 -5.43 -7.99
N SER A 151 19.58 -4.53 -8.97
CA SER A 151 20.32 -3.26 -9.08
C SER A 151 20.03 -2.62 -10.45
N ARG A 152 20.63 -1.45 -10.77
CA ARG A 152 20.33 -0.64 -11.98
C ARG A 152 20.33 -1.48 -13.27
N HIS A 153 19.30 -1.27 -14.09
CA HIS A 153 19.32 -1.55 -15.52
C HIS A 153 20.28 -0.61 -16.24
#